data_AF-R1CI70-F1
#
_entry.id   AF-R1CI70-F1
#
_cell.length_a   1.000
_cell.length_b   1.000
_cell.length_c   1.000
_cell.angle_alpha   90.00
_cell.angle_beta   90.00
_cell.angle_gamma   90.00
#
_symmetry.space_group_name_H-M   'P 1'
#
loop_
_entity.id
_entity.type
_entity.pdbx_description
1 polymer ?
#
loop_
_entity_poly.entity_id
_entity_poly.type
_entity_poly.pdbx_seq_one_letter_code
_entity_poly.pdbx_strand_id
1 'polypeptide(L)'
;MVKRTVAAPFVRSDLHAGRYENLKVVYINHHNPDLFLLTEDGSEVMKIDLTRLSSIASLHKLMSLLGLREICGDADERCAGWSSKGECDRNEAFMHTNCRKACGLCAEGAKQAEGTLCTDAESANNCQYWSTMGECTANEAFMREKCARACGFCKVSFSEDDAAEKDEL
;
A
#
# COMPACT_ATOMS: atom_id res chain seq x y z
N MET A 1 -22.33 20.15 -4.51
CA MET A 1 -22.59 18.80 -3.94
C MET A 1 -21.50 18.51 -2.92
N VAL A 2 -21.85 18.19 -1.67
CA VAL A 2 -20.86 17.75 -0.67
C VAL A 2 -20.47 16.31 -1.02
N LYS A 3 -19.24 16.09 -1.50
CA LYS A 3 -18.71 14.73 -1.66
C LYS A 3 -18.63 14.12 -0.26
N ARG A 4 -19.42 13.09 0.01
CA ARG A 4 -19.34 12.34 1.27
C ARG A 4 -18.03 11.55 1.26
N THR A 5 -17.14 11.88 2.18
CA THR A 5 -15.88 11.15 2.37
C THR A 5 -16.14 9.75 2.92
N VAL A 6 -15.36 8.76 2.46
CA VAL A 6 -15.34 7.40 3.01
C VAL A 6 -14.44 7.27 4.24
N ALA A 7 -13.71 8.31 4.62
CA ALA A 7 -12.88 8.31 5.82
C ALA A 7 -13.73 8.21 7.09
N ALA A 8 -14.91 8.83 7.12
CA ALA A 8 -15.79 8.78 8.29
C ALA A 8 -16.30 7.37 8.64
N PRO A 9 -16.85 6.56 7.71
CA PRO A 9 -17.19 5.17 8.00
C PRO A 9 -15.96 4.29 8.26
N PHE A 10 -14.80 4.63 7.70
CA PHE A 10 -13.55 3.92 7.97
C PHE A 10 -13.07 4.09 9.42
N VAL A 11 -12.97 5.33 9.92
CA VAL A 11 -12.43 5.62 11.26
C VAL A 11 -13.35 5.23 12.41
N ARG A 12 -14.64 4.99 12.12
CA ARG A 12 -15.63 4.56 13.12
C ARG A 12 -15.80 3.05 13.25
N SER A 13 -15.09 2.26 12.44
CA SER A 13 -15.26 0.81 12.37
C SER A 13 -14.01 0.09 12.88
N ASP A 14 -14.20 -0.81 13.85
CA ASP A 14 -13.13 -1.67 14.36
C ASP A 14 -12.62 -2.65 13.30
N LEU A 15 -13.47 -2.99 12.33
CA LEU A 15 -13.12 -3.82 11.17
C LEU A 15 -12.30 -3.07 10.11
N HIS A 16 -12.17 -1.75 10.26
CA HIS A 16 -11.40 -0.86 9.39
C HIS A 16 -10.26 -0.21 10.17
N ALA A 17 -10.42 1.00 10.70
CA ALA A 17 -9.35 1.69 11.40
C ALA A 17 -8.87 0.95 12.66
N GLY A 18 -9.79 0.32 13.40
CA GLY A 18 -9.44 -0.39 14.65
C GLY A 18 -8.55 -1.61 14.45
N ARG A 19 -8.34 -2.06 13.22
CA ARG A 19 -7.48 -3.20 12.91
C ARG A 19 -6.01 -2.83 12.73
N TYR A 20 -5.63 -1.55 12.83
CA TYR A 20 -4.22 -1.13 12.70
C TYR A 20 -3.63 -0.81 14.07
N GLU A 21 -2.58 -1.52 14.48
CA GLU A 21 -2.03 -1.44 15.85
C GLU A 21 -1.51 -0.03 16.19
N ASN A 22 -0.88 0.63 15.21
CA ASN A 22 -0.23 1.92 15.40
C ASN A 22 -1.06 3.09 14.86
N LEU A 23 -2.36 2.89 14.57
CA LEU A 23 -3.25 3.95 14.12
C LEU A 23 -4.08 4.49 15.29
N LYS A 24 -3.93 5.78 15.57
CA LYS A 24 -4.74 6.49 16.58
C LYS A 24 -5.75 7.39 15.90
N VAL A 25 -7.03 7.18 16.17
CA VAL A 25 -8.12 8.03 15.66
C VAL A 25 -8.41 9.14 16.67
N VAL A 26 -8.33 10.40 16.23
CA VAL A 26 -8.64 11.58 17.03
C VAL A 26 -9.78 12.34 16.36
N TYR A 27 -10.83 12.64 17.13
CA TYR A 27 -11.98 13.41 16.64
C TYR A 27 -11.80 14.89 16.94
N ILE A 28 -11.75 15.71 15.89
CA ILE A 28 -11.61 17.17 15.99
C ILE A 28 -12.77 17.83 15.25
N ASN A 29 -13.47 18.74 15.92
CA ASN A 29 -14.64 19.40 15.37
C ASN A 29 -14.27 20.31 14.19
N HIS A 30 -15.00 20.21 13.08
CA HIS A 30 -14.80 21.03 11.87
C HIS A 30 -13.46 20.86 11.15
N HIS A 31 -12.80 19.71 11.31
CA HIS A 31 -11.59 19.38 10.56
C HIS A 31 -11.84 18.35 9.47
N ASN A 32 -10.97 18.40 8.45
CA ASN A 32 -10.88 17.34 7.46
C ASN A 32 -10.35 16.06 8.12
N PRO A 33 -10.78 14.88 7.66
CA PRO A 33 -10.16 13.62 8.03
C PRO A 33 -8.76 13.56 7.40
N ASP A 34 -7.76 13.98 8.16
CA ASP A 34 -6.35 13.94 7.76
C ASP A 34 -5.65 12.77 8.46
N LEU A 35 -4.77 12.06 7.75
CA LEU A 35 -3.84 11.10 8.33
C LEU A 35 -2.50 11.79 8.57
N PHE A 36 -2.03 11.75 9.81
CA PHE A 36 -0.73 12.28 10.21
C PHE A 36 0.23 11.13 10.46
N LEU A 37 1.39 11.15 9.81
CA LEU A 37 2.52 10.28 10.13
C LEU A 37 3.41 11.02 11.10
N LEU A 38 3.60 10.42 12.28
CA LEU A 38 4.39 10.98 13.36
C LEU A 38 5.63 10.13 13.59
N THR A 39 6.74 10.77 13.95
CA THR A 39 7.90 10.09 14.53
C THR A 39 7.62 9.64 15.97
N GLU A 40 8.54 8.88 16.56
CA GLU A 40 8.41 8.40 17.95
C GLU A 40 8.35 9.54 18.98
N ASP A 41 9.01 10.66 18.73
CA ASP A 41 8.95 11.88 19.54
C ASP A 41 7.68 12.72 19.30
N GLY A 42 6.81 12.30 18.37
CA GLY A 42 5.53 12.95 18.07
C GLY A 42 5.62 14.08 17.04
N SER A 43 6.79 14.28 16.42
CA SER A 43 6.96 15.26 15.35
C SER A 43 6.23 14.81 14.07
N GLU A 44 5.52 15.73 13.42
CA GLU A 44 4.82 15.46 12.16
C GLU A 44 5.80 15.32 11.01
N VAL A 45 5.77 14.18 10.33
CA VAL A 45 6.56 13.90 9.12
C VAL A 45 5.74 14.19 7.87
N MET A 46 4.47 13.81 7.88
CA MET A 46 3.60 13.90 6.72
C MET A 46 2.14 14.03 7.12
N LYS A 47 1.40 14.79 6.32
CA LYS A 47 -0.05 14.94 6.39
C LYS A 47 -0.69 14.53 5.07
N ILE A 48 -1.67 13.64 5.13
CA ILE A 48 -2.40 13.13 3.97
C ILE A 48 -3.89 13.43 4.12
N ASP A 49 -4.47 14.14 3.14
CA ASP A 49 -5.90 14.47 3.09
C ASP A 49 -6.72 13.26 2.61
N LEU A 50 -7.45 12.62 3.53
CA LEU A 50 -8.24 11.42 3.23
C LEU A 50 -9.56 11.73 2.50
N THR A 51 -9.93 13.00 2.31
CA THR A 51 -11.14 13.36 1.54
C THR A 51 -11.00 13.05 0.05
N ARG A 52 -9.78 12.88 -0.44
CA ARG A 52 -9.47 12.54 -1.84
C ARG A 52 -9.67 11.06 -2.15
N LEU A 53 -9.76 10.20 -1.13
CA LEU A 53 -9.99 8.78 -1.32
C LEU A 53 -11.48 8.49 -1.48
N SER A 54 -11.82 7.67 -2.46
CA SER A 54 -13.20 7.40 -2.86
C SER A 54 -13.75 6.06 -2.37
N SER A 55 -12.91 5.18 -1.81
CA SER A 55 -13.33 3.87 -1.31
C SER A 55 -12.60 3.43 -0.05
N ILE A 56 -13.24 2.57 0.75
CA ILE A 56 -12.63 1.93 1.93
C ILE A 56 -11.44 1.05 1.52
N ALA A 57 -11.50 0.41 0.34
CA ALA A 57 -10.39 -0.36 -0.20
C ALA A 57 -9.16 0.52 -0.47
N SER A 58 -9.35 1.73 -1.03
CA SER A 58 -8.27 2.70 -1.24
C SER A 58 -7.65 3.17 0.07
N LEU A 59 -8.46 3.33 1.12
CA LEU A 59 -7.96 3.65 2.47
C LEU A 59 -7.11 2.52 3.04
N HIS A 60 -7.57 1.27 3.01
CA HIS A 60 -6.75 0.14 3.46
C HIS A 60 -5.46 0.02 2.65
N LYS A 61 -5.51 0.17 1.31
CA LYS A 61 -4.33 0.15 0.45
C LYS A 61 -3.33 1.23 0.84
N LEU A 62 -3.79 2.45 1.10
CA LEU A 62 -2.93 3.53 1.60
C LEU A 62 -2.26 3.13 2.92
N MET A 63 -3.03 2.62 3.89
CA MET A 63 -2.46 2.21 5.19
C MET A 63 -1.41 1.12 5.04
N SER A 64 -1.65 0.12 4.18
CA SER A 64 -0.67 -0.93 3.87
C SER A 64 0.59 -0.38 3.20
N LEU A 65 0.46 0.55 2.25
CA LEU A 65 1.60 1.19 1.56
C LEU A 65 2.47 2.02 2.51
N LEU A 66 1.83 2.64 3.51
CA LEU A 66 2.51 3.39 4.57
C LEU A 66 3.13 2.46 5.64
N GLY A 67 3.04 1.14 5.46
CA GLY A 67 3.63 0.15 6.36
C GLY A 67 2.90 0.02 7.70
N LEU A 68 1.65 0.48 7.81
CA LEU A 68 0.89 0.29 9.04
C LEU A 68 0.59 -1.20 9.24
N ARG A 69 0.95 -1.71 10.42
CA ARG A 69 0.73 -3.10 10.80
C ARG A 69 -0.75 -3.37 11.01
N GLU A 70 -1.30 -4.25 10.17
CA GLU A 70 -2.69 -4.68 10.21
C GLU A 70 -2.82 -5.95 11.07
N ILE A 71 -3.68 -5.91 12.09
CA ILE A 71 -4.16 -7.08 12.83
C ILE A 71 -5.08 -7.86 11.91
N CYS A 72 -4.63 -9.02 11.46
CA CYS A 72 -5.38 -9.84 10.53
C CYS A 72 -6.03 -11.06 11.16
N GLY A 73 -7.33 -11.20 10.93
CA GLY A 73 -8.18 -12.22 11.52
C GLY A 73 -9.58 -12.24 10.93
N ASP A 74 -10.37 -13.18 11.41
CA ASP A 74 -11.80 -13.28 11.14
C ASP A 74 -12.59 -12.66 12.30
N ALA A 75 -13.64 -11.93 11.95
CA ALA A 75 -14.56 -11.28 12.89
C ALA A 75 -15.74 -12.19 13.29
N ASP A 76 -15.95 -13.30 12.58
CA ASP A 76 -17.03 -14.25 12.83
C ASP A 76 -16.50 -15.69 12.76
N GLU A 77 -16.96 -16.54 13.67
CA GLU A 77 -16.60 -17.96 13.71
C GLU A 77 -17.03 -18.74 12.45
N ARG A 78 -18.05 -18.24 11.74
CA ARG A 78 -18.59 -18.87 10.53
C ARG A 78 -17.78 -18.54 9.27
N CYS A 79 -16.79 -17.66 9.36
CA CYS A 79 -15.96 -17.26 8.22
C CYS A 79 -15.35 -18.45 7.48
N ALA A 80 -14.87 -19.48 8.19
CA ALA A 80 -14.35 -20.69 7.56
C ALA A 80 -15.42 -21.42 6.73
N GLY A 81 -16.64 -21.54 7.27
CA GLY A 81 -17.77 -22.15 6.58
C GLY A 81 -18.22 -21.36 5.35
N TRP A 82 -18.28 -20.04 5.45
CA TRP A 82 -18.60 -19.17 4.31
C TRP A 82 -17.52 -19.20 3.23
N SER A 83 -16.25 -19.14 3.62
CA SER A 83 -15.12 -19.30 2.70
C SER A 83 -15.21 -20.62 1.92
N SER A 84 -15.46 -21.75 2.61
CA SER A 84 -15.61 -23.06 1.96
C SER A 84 -16.77 -23.15 0.95
N LYS A 85 -17.75 -22.24 1.04
CA LYS A 85 -18.90 -22.12 0.13
C LYS A 85 -18.65 -21.16 -1.04
N GLY A 86 -17.45 -20.59 -1.14
CA GLY A 86 -17.07 -19.64 -2.18
C GLY A 86 -17.57 -18.21 -1.92
N GLU A 87 -17.88 -17.85 -0.67
CA GLU A 87 -18.34 -16.49 -0.35
C GLU A 87 -17.25 -15.44 -0.54
N CYS A 88 -15.97 -15.81 -0.50
CA CYS A 88 -14.87 -14.88 -0.74
C CYS A 88 -14.99 -14.21 -2.12
N ASP A 89 -15.45 -14.96 -3.14
CA ASP A 89 -15.67 -14.43 -4.48
C ASP A 89 -17.09 -13.87 -4.67
N ARG A 90 -18.10 -14.54 -4.10
CA ARG A 90 -19.52 -14.18 -4.29
C ARG A 90 -19.97 -12.98 -3.46
N ASN A 91 -19.32 -12.75 -2.31
CA ASN A 91 -19.65 -11.73 -1.34
C ASN A 91 -18.38 -11.03 -0.84
N GLU A 92 -17.56 -10.61 -1.81
CA GLU A 92 -16.23 -10.04 -1.62
C GLU A 92 -16.23 -8.90 -0.59
N ALA A 93 -17.13 -7.92 -0.72
CA ALA A 93 -17.16 -6.74 0.16
C ALA A 93 -17.34 -7.10 1.65
N PHE A 94 -18.21 -8.07 1.94
CA PHE A 94 -18.42 -8.54 3.31
C PHE A 94 -17.24 -9.40 3.77
N MET A 95 -16.84 -10.37 2.95
CA MET A 95 -15.81 -11.35 3.33
C MET A 95 -14.43 -10.72 3.46
N HIS A 96 -14.07 -9.78 2.59
CA HIS A 96 -12.79 -9.06 2.64
C HIS A 96 -12.71 -8.07 3.81
N THR A 97 -13.84 -7.76 4.45
CA THR A 97 -13.88 -6.94 5.67
C THR A 97 -13.89 -7.82 6.91
N ASN A 98 -14.77 -8.83 6.95
CA ASN A 98 -15.09 -9.61 8.14
C ASN A 98 -14.34 -10.94 8.22
N CYS A 99 -13.94 -11.51 7.10
CA CYS A 99 -13.44 -12.89 7.02
C CYS A 99 -12.10 -12.97 6.27
N ARG A 100 -11.22 -12.01 6.57
CA ARG A 100 -9.97 -11.82 5.82
C ARG A 100 -9.06 -13.03 5.90
N LYS A 101 -8.99 -13.66 7.08
CA LYS A 101 -8.15 -14.84 7.29
C LYS A 101 -8.73 -16.03 6.54
N ALA A 102 -10.04 -16.28 6.67
CA ALA A 102 -10.69 -17.36 5.95
C ALA A 102 -10.61 -17.21 4.42
N CYS A 103 -10.54 -15.98 3.91
CA CYS A 103 -10.33 -15.70 2.48
C CYS A 103 -8.86 -15.61 2.06
N GLY A 104 -7.91 -15.91 2.95
CA GLY A 104 -6.48 -15.88 2.62
C GLY A 104 -5.90 -14.48 2.37
N LEU A 105 -6.60 -13.44 2.78
CA LEU A 105 -6.17 -12.03 2.64
C LEU A 105 -5.25 -11.59 3.77
N CYS A 106 -5.14 -12.41 4.82
CA CYS A 106 -4.13 -12.25 5.83
C CYS A 106 -2.77 -12.73 5.31
N ALA A 107 -2.06 -11.85 4.62
CA ALA A 107 -0.61 -11.92 4.64
C ALA A 107 -0.16 -11.55 6.06
N GLU A 108 0.73 -12.35 6.66
CA GLU A 108 1.35 -12.02 7.95
C GLU A 108 2.11 -10.71 7.84
N GLY A 109 1.45 -9.62 8.21
CA GLY A 109 1.90 -8.28 7.86
C GLY A 109 2.06 -8.12 6.35
N ALA A 110 2.39 -6.92 5.94
CA ALA A 110 3.26 -6.86 4.79
C ALA A 110 4.56 -7.61 5.17
N LYS A 111 4.67 -8.91 4.79
CA LYS A 111 5.76 -9.15 3.85
C LYS A 111 5.43 -8.15 2.76
N GLN A 112 6.13 -7.02 2.78
CA GLN A 112 6.31 -6.17 1.63
C GLN A 112 6.23 -7.12 0.46
N ALA A 113 5.29 -6.91 -0.45
CA ALA A 113 5.30 -7.70 -1.67
C ALA A 113 6.76 -7.83 -2.03
N GLU A 114 7.26 -9.06 -2.05
CA GLU A 114 8.56 -9.35 -2.61
C GLU A 114 8.49 -9.14 -4.13
N GLY A 115 7.56 -8.31 -4.62
CA GLY A 115 7.89 -7.31 -5.61
C GLY A 115 8.98 -6.42 -5.04
N THR A 116 10.21 -6.94 -5.13
CA THR A 116 11.45 -6.17 -5.17
C THR A 116 11.10 -4.76 -5.62
N LEU A 117 11.16 -3.80 -4.69
CA LEU A 117 11.11 -2.39 -5.05
C LEU A 117 12.09 -2.26 -6.21
N CYS A 118 11.60 -1.83 -7.37
CA CYS A 118 12.41 -1.84 -8.58
C CYS A 118 13.47 -0.75 -8.45
N THR A 119 14.53 -1.08 -7.74
CA THR A 119 15.62 -0.22 -7.32
C THR A 119 16.93 -0.92 -7.61
N ASP A 120 17.96 -0.11 -7.77
CA ASP A 120 19.32 -0.59 -7.80
C ASP A 120 19.79 -0.77 -6.34
N ALA A 121 20.37 -1.94 -6.03
CA ALA A 121 20.99 -2.19 -4.74
C ALA A 121 22.39 -1.57 -4.64
N GLU A 122 22.94 -1.13 -5.78
CA GLU A 122 24.23 -0.47 -5.91
C GLU A 122 24.04 1.02 -6.23
N SER A 123 25.09 1.83 -6.09
CA SER A 123 25.03 3.27 -6.31
C SER A 123 24.58 3.63 -7.72
N ALA A 124 23.78 4.70 -7.83
CA ALA A 124 23.20 5.15 -9.10
C ALA A 124 24.27 5.41 -10.17
N ASN A 125 25.43 5.96 -9.79
CA ASN A 125 26.55 6.23 -10.69
C ASN A 125 27.13 4.93 -11.27
N ASN A 126 27.30 3.89 -10.46
CA ASN A 126 27.84 2.61 -10.90
C ASN A 126 26.84 1.90 -11.83
N CYS A 127 25.57 1.82 -11.43
CA CYS A 127 24.55 1.17 -12.24
C CYS A 127 24.29 1.88 -13.57
N GLN A 128 24.35 3.21 -13.60
CA GLN A 128 24.30 3.99 -14.84
C GLN A 128 25.52 3.73 -15.72
N TYR A 129 26.73 3.74 -15.15
CA TYR A 129 27.94 3.48 -15.90
C TYR A 129 27.93 2.07 -16.51
N TRP A 130 27.67 1.04 -15.71
CA TRP A 130 27.67 -0.35 -16.17
C TRP A 130 26.54 -0.67 -17.15
N SER A 131 25.35 -0.09 -16.97
CA SER A 131 24.27 -0.28 -17.94
C SER A 131 24.65 0.28 -19.32
N THR A 132 25.31 1.44 -19.38
CA THR A 132 25.80 2.02 -20.65
C THR A 132 26.95 1.24 -21.28
N MET A 133 27.74 0.53 -20.45
CA MET A 133 28.83 -0.34 -20.91
C MET A 133 28.36 -1.72 -21.40
N GLY A 134 27.06 -2.01 -21.36
CA GLY A 134 26.49 -3.27 -21.84
C GLY A 134 26.53 -4.42 -20.82
N GLU A 135 26.79 -4.14 -19.55
CA GLU A 135 26.85 -5.15 -18.50
C GLU A 135 25.48 -5.82 -18.27
N CYS A 136 24.38 -5.17 -18.63
CA CYS A 136 23.04 -5.75 -18.54
C CYS A 136 22.91 -7.05 -19.34
N THR A 137 23.67 -7.23 -20.42
CA THR A 137 23.68 -8.48 -21.19
C THR A 137 24.91 -9.33 -20.88
N ALA A 138 26.08 -8.71 -20.70
CA ALA A 138 27.33 -9.42 -20.44
C ALA A 138 27.37 -10.07 -19.04
N ASN A 139 26.75 -9.44 -18.03
CA ASN A 139 26.73 -9.87 -16.65
C ASN A 139 25.32 -9.81 -16.05
N GLU A 140 24.37 -10.37 -16.79
CA GLU A 140 22.93 -10.27 -16.52
C GLU A 140 22.57 -10.67 -15.08
N ALA A 141 23.15 -11.74 -14.53
CA ALA A 141 22.83 -12.20 -13.17
C ALA A 141 23.22 -11.16 -12.10
N PHE A 142 24.43 -10.61 -12.18
CA PHE A 142 24.88 -9.56 -11.25
C PHE A 142 24.06 -8.29 -11.43
N MET A 143 23.80 -7.89 -12.67
CA MET A 143 23.03 -6.70 -12.97
C MET A 143 21.57 -6.82 -12.58
N ARG A 144 20.98 -8.02 -12.63
CA ARG A 144 19.63 -8.30 -12.09
C ARG A 144 19.57 -8.14 -10.57
N GLU A 145 20.64 -8.46 -9.86
CA GLU A 145 20.68 -8.33 -8.41
C GLU A 145 21.01 -6.90 -7.97
N LYS A 146 21.99 -6.25 -8.61
CA LYS A 146 22.55 -4.98 -8.16
C LYS A 146 21.96 -3.76 -8.87
N CYS A 147 21.54 -3.91 -10.12
CA CYS A 147 21.18 -2.81 -11.01
C CYS A 147 19.87 -3.08 -11.77
N ALA A 148 18.91 -3.72 -11.10
CA ALA A 148 17.67 -4.20 -11.69
C ALA A 148 16.88 -3.10 -12.41
N ARG A 149 16.88 -1.89 -11.85
CA ARG A 149 16.15 -0.74 -12.37
C ARG A 149 16.93 -0.10 -13.52
N ALA A 150 18.24 0.11 -13.37
CA ALA A 150 19.08 0.69 -14.42
C ALA A 150 19.13 -0.16 -15.69
N CYS A 151 19.03 -1.49 -15.56
CA CYS A 151 18.95 -2.41 -16.70
C CYS A 151 17.52 -2.71 -17.18
N GLY A 152 16.50 -2.13 -16.57
CA GLY A 152 15.10 -2.32 -16.97
C GLY A 152 14.56 -3.74 -16.76
N PHE A 153 15.16 -4.52 -15.85
CA PHE A 153 14.73 -5.88 -15.54
C PHE A 153 13.43 -5.94 -14.74
N CYS A 154 13.01 -4.81 -14.17
CA CYS A 154 11.76 -4.65 -13.46
C CYS A 154 11.04 -3.37 -13.93
N LYS A 155 9.71 -3.36 -13.78
CA LYS A 155 8.89 -2.17 -13.99
C LYS A 155 8.64 -1.52 -12.64
N VAL A 156 8.90 -0.22 -12.52
CA VAL A 156 8.39 0.55 -11.38
C VAL A 156 6.91 0.82 -11.64
N SER A 157 6.02 0.30 -10.81
CA SER A 157 4.60 0.63 -10.90
C SER A 157 4.35 1.98 -10.24
N PHE A 158 4.48 3.07 -11.00
CA PHE A 158 3.88 4.35 -10.66
C PHE A 158 2.48 4.37 -11.29
N SER A 159 1.44 4.67 -10.49
CA SER A 159 0.12 4.98 -11.04
C SER A 159 0.24 6.23 -11.92
N GLU A 160 -0.16 6.10 -13.18
CA GLU A 160 0.06 7.03 -14.29
C GLU A 160 -0.77 8.33 -14.16
N ASP A 161 -0.46 9.25 -13.25
CA ASP A 161 -1.15 10.56 -13.21
C ASP A 161 -0.29 11.78 -12.83
N ASP A 162 1.05 11.71 -12.79
CA ASP A 162 1.88 12.91 -12.53
C ASP A 162 3.18 12.91 -13.35
N ALA A 163 3.15 13.49 -14.56
CA ALA A 163 4.18 14.40 -15.10
C ALA A 163 3.90 14.73 -16.57
N ALA A 164 3.04 15.72 -16.80
CA ALA A 164 3.32 16.68 -17.87
C ALA A 164 4.41 17.63 -17.33
N GLU A 165 5.53 17.80 -18.03
CA GLU A 165 5.82 19.04 -18.76
C GLU A 165 7.22 19.03 -19.44
N LYS A 166 7.17 19.21 -20.78
CA LYS A 166 8.08 19.87 -21.75
C LYS A 166 9.55 19.43 -21.90
N ASP A 167 9.89 19.13 -23.16
CA ASP A 167 11.00 19.83 -23.81
C ASP A 167 10.56 20.25 -25.23
N GLU A 168 10.98 21.46 -25.62
CA GLU A 168 10.67 22.13 -26.87
C GLU A 168 11.56 21.62 -28.02
N LEU A 169 10.98 21.45 -29.21
CA LEU A 169 11.57 21.96 -30.47
C LEU A 169 10.48 22.21 -31.51
#